data_AF-J9E2P4-F1
#
_entry.id   AF-J9E2P4-F1
#
_cell.length_a   1.000
_cell.length_b   1.000
_cell.length_c   1.000
_cell.angle_alpha   90.00
_cell.angle_beta   90.00
_cell.angle_gamma   90.00
#
_symmetry.space_group_name_H-M   'P 1'
#
loop_
_entity.id
_entity.type
_entity.pdbx_description
1 polymer ?
#
loop_
_entity_poly.entity_id
_entity_poly.type
_entity_poly.pdbx_seq_one_letter_code
_entity_poly.pdbx_strand_id
1 'polypeptide(L)'
;MISKFNKYSEADFKKHLASKGCLRWKLSRVWNKEGAFRLMSIFEYKDEKSFHKCQDFFQQVEDSSNEQPLKIISNRAVIVSEFIA
;
A
#
# COMPACT_ATOMS: atom_id res chain seq x y z
N MET A 1 0.95 11.93 4.49
CA MET A 1 0.30 10.69 4.01
C MET A 1 -0.79 11.10 3.03
N ILE A 2 -1.17 10.27 2.03
CA ILE A 2 -2.35 10.58 1.19
C ILE A 2 -3.54 10.76 2.15
N SER A 3 -4.36 11.79 1.96
CA SER A 3 -5.45 12.15 2.87
C SER A 3 -6.35 10.98 3.24
N LYS A 4 -6.53 10.02 2.31
CA LYS A 4 -7.26 8.75 2.50
C LYS A 4 -6.81 7.93 3.72
N PHE A 5 -5.56 8.03 4.14
CA PHE A 5 -5.01 7.27 5.26
C PHE A 5 -4.82 8.10 6.54
N ASN A 6 -5.24 9.38 6.55
CA ASN A 6 -5.10 10.26 7.73
C ASN A 6 -5.88 9.76 8.97
N LYS A 7 -6.77 8.77 8.82
CA LYS A 7 -7.46 8.11 9.92
C LYS A 7 -6.54 7.28 10.82
N TYR A 8 -5.38 6.85 10.31
CA TYR A 8 -4.38 6.10 11.05
C TYR A 8 -3.05 6.85 11.05
N SER A 9 -2.33 6.79 12.16
CA SER A 9 -0.92 7.14 12.14
C SER A 9 -0.16 6.15 11.24
N GLU A 10 1.00 6.57 10.73
CA GLU A 10 1.82 5.67 9.90
C GLU A 10 2.24 4.41 10.67
N ALA A 11 2.50 4.57 11.97
CA ALA A 11 2.86 3.46 12.85
C ALA A 11 1.69 2.47 13.01
N ASP A 12 0.47 2.96 13.23
CA ASP A 12 -0.70 2.10 13.40
C ASP A 12 -1.07 1.38 12.12
N PHE A 13 -0.97 2.06 10.98
CA PHE A 13 -1.20 1.46 9.67
C PHE A 13 -0.19 0.34 9.40
N LYS A 14 1.10 0.60 9.62
CA LYS A 14 2.16 -0.43 9.52
C LYS A 14 1.90 -1.62 10.44
N LYS A 15 1.49 -1.37 11.69
CA LYS A 15 1.17 -2.41 12.66
C LYS A 15 -0.01 -3.28 12.21
N HIS A 16 -1.07 -2.67 11.66
CA HIS A 16 -2.23 -3.38 11.12
C HIS A 16 -1.92 -4.23 9.89
N LEU A 17 -1.01 -3.77 9.04
CA LEU A 17 -0.54 -4.52 7.88
C LEU A 17 0.36 -5.68 8.30
N ALA A 18 1.31 -5.42 9.20
CA ALA A 18 2.23 -6.45 9.71
C ALA A 18 1.46 -7.60 10.39
N SER A 19 0.44 -7.29 11.19
CA SER A 19 -0.39 -8.33 11.84
C SER A 19 -1.17 -9.22 10.87
N LYS A 20 -1.31 -8.80 9.60
CA LYS A 20 -1.99 -9.54 8.53
C LYS A 20 -1.03 -10.26 7.57
N GLY A 21 0.28 -10.15 7.78
CA GLY A 21 1.31 -10.81 6.97
C GLY A 21 1.90 -9.95 5.86
N CYS A 22 1.73 -8.62 5.91
CA CYS A 22 2.51 -7.69 5.09
C CYS A 22 3.92 -7.54 5.69
N LEU A 23 4.94 -7.92 4.94
CA LEU A 23 6.35 -7.89 5.34
C LEU A 23 6.96 -6.50 5.17
N ARG A 24 6.65 -5.83 4.05
CA ARG A 24 7.20 -4.52 3.72
C ARG A 24 6.13 -3.62 3.12
N TRP A 25 6.07 -2.39 3.59
CA TRP A 25 5.32 -1.32 2.95
C TRP A 25 6.21 -0.10 2.77
N LYS A 26 6.21 0.46 1.56
CA LYS A 26 6.89 1.71 1.23
C LYS A 26 6.00 2.57 0.36
N LEU A 27 5.97 3.86 0.68
CA LEU A 27 5.34 4.90 -0.12
C LEU A 27 6.43 5.82 -0.67
N SER A 28 6.46 6.03 -1.97
CA SER A 28 7.47 6.82 -2.66
C SER A 28 6.83 7.84 -3.59
N ARG A 29 7.45 9.02 -3.70
CA ARG A 29 7.10 10.01 -4.73
C ARG A 29 7.90 9.70 -6.00
N VAL A 30 7.21 9.60 -7.13
CA VAL A 30 7.87 9.46 -8.44
C VAL A 30 8.43 10.84 -8.83
N TRP A 31 9.73 10.90 -9.06
CA TRP A 31 10.45 12.16 -9.28
C TRP A 31 10.72 12.46 -10.77
N ASN A 32 10.69 11.46 -11.64
CA ASN A 32 11.11 11.57 -13.05
C ASN A 32 9.94 11.73 -14.04
N LYS A 33 8.77 12.16 -13.57
CA LYS A 33 7.59 12.42 -14.42
C LYS A 33 7.17 13.86 -14.22
N GLU A 34 7.77 14.74 -15.00
CA GLU A 34 7.49 16.18 -14.99
C GLU A 34 5.99 16.45 -15.23
N GLY A 35 5.44 17.44 -14.54
CA GLY A 35 4.02 17.79 -14.59
C GLY A 35 3.06 16.77 -13.95
N ALA A 36 3.54 15.62 -13.45
CA ALA A 36 2.71 14.60 -12.83
C ALA A 36 2.90 14.52 -11.30
N PHE A 37 1.80 14.50 -10.56
CA PHE A 37 1.78 14.19 -9.14
C PHE A 37 1.52 12.70 -8.94
N ARG A 38 2.59 11.90 -8.91
CA ARG A 38 2.49 10.44 -8.80
C ARG A 38 3.16 9.90 -7.56
N LEU A 39 2.42 9.05 -6.86
CA LEU A 39 2.89 8.25 -5.74
C LEU A 39 2.94 6.77 -6.17
N MET A 40 3.89 6.04 -5.62
CA MET A 40 4.02 4.60 -5.76
C MET A 40 3.99 3.98 -4.37
N SER A 41 3.13 2.99 -4.19
CA SER A 41 3.08 2.17 -2.97
C SER A 41 3.50 0.76 -3.32
N ILE A 42 4.46 0.22 -2.58
CA ILE A 42 4.89 -1.18 -2.69
C ILE A 42 4.45 -1.88 -1.41
N PHE A 43 3.78 -3.02 -1.59
CA PHE A 43 3.41 -3.93 -0.51
C PHE A 43 3.98 -5.30 -0.84
N GLU A 44 4.69 -5.88 0.11
CA GLU A 44 5.17 -7.25 0.02
C GLU A 44 4.53 -8.08 1.11
N TYR A 45 4.08 -9.25 0.72
CA TYR A 45 3.29 -10.13 1.56
C TYR A 45 4.04 -11.45 1.72
N LYS A 46 3.85 -12.09 2.87
CA LYS A 46 4.40 -13.42 3.13
C LYS A 46 3.90 -14.46 2.12
N ASP A 47 2.62 -14.38 1.76
CA ASP A 47 1.93 -15.28 0.85
C ASP A 47 0.65 -14.64 0.30
N GLU A 48 -0.02 -15.34 -0.62
CA GLU A 48 -1.29 -14.90 -1.21
C GLU A 48 -2.40 -14.70 -0.15
N LYS A 49 -2.43 -15.54 0.90
CA LYS A 49 -3.43 -15.42 1.97
C LYS A 49 -3.26 -14.11 2.76
N SER A 50 -2.01 -13.69 2.97
CA SER A 50 -1.66 -12.43 3.61
C SER A 50 -2.05 -11.22 2.75
N PHE A 51 -1.90 -11.34 1.43
CA PHE A 51 -2.41 -10.35 0.48
C PHE A 51 -3.92 -10.17 0.64
N HIS A 52 -4.72 -11.26 0.61
CA HIS A 52 -6.18 -11.18 0.74
C HIS A 52 -6.62 -10.56 2.06
N LYS A 53 -6.02 -10.96 3.19
CA LYS A 53 -6.29 -10.35 4.50
C LYS A 53 -6.03 -8.84 4.51
N CYS A 54 -4.97 -8.38 3.84
CA CYS A 54 -4.69 -6.95 3.72
C CYS A 54 -5.69 -6.23 2.81
N GLN A 55 -6.23 -6.87 1.76
CA GLN A 55 -7.28 -6.27 0.94
C GLN A 55 -8.55 -6.00 1.75
N ASP A 56 -8.96 -6.93 2.63
CA ASP A 56 -10.13 -6.73 3.50
C ASP A 56 -9.99 -5.47 4.36
N PHE A 57 -8.78 -5.21 4.87
CA PHE A 57 -8.48 -4.00 5.62
C PHE A 57 -8.52 -2.75 4.73
N PHE A 58 -8.03 -2.81 3.50
CA PHE A 58 -8.09 -1.67 2.59
C PHE A 58 -9.52 -1.31 2.21
N GLN A 59 -10.40 -2.30 1.98
CA GLN A 59 -11.80 -2.05 1.71
C GLN A 59 -12.45 -1.23 2.84
N GLN A 60 -12.20 -1.62 4.10
CA GLN A 60 -12.70 -0.89 5.27
C GLN A 60 -12.18 0.55 5.36
N VAL A 61 -10.94 0.78 4.94
CA VAL A 61 -10.35 2.13 4.91
C VAL A 61 -10.97 2.96 3.79
N GLU A 62 -11.11 2.38 2.60
CA GLU A 62 -11.68 3.05 1.41
C GLU A 62 -13.14 3.45 1.60
N ASP A 63 -13.96 2.57 2.17
CA ASP A 63 -15.38 2.84 2.48
C ASP A 63 -15.56 4.04 3.43
N SER A 64 -14.49 4.39 4.18
CA SER A 64 -14.51 5.48 5.15
C SER A 64 -13.85 6.79 4.69
N SER A 65 -13.38 6.86 3.44
CA SER A 65 -12.62 7.99 2.91
C SER A 65 -13.45 8.85 1.94
N ASN A 66 -13.55 10.16 2.20
CA ASN A 66 -14.11 11.12 1.23
C ASN A 66 -13.17 11.28 0.01
N GLU A 67 -13.75 11.20 -1.18
CA GLU A 67 -13.05 11.02 -2.45
C GLU A 67 -12.25 12.26 -2.88
N GLN A 68 -10.93 12.10 -3.01
CA GLN A 68 -10.15 12.88 -3.96
C GLN A 68 -10.07 12.10 -5.28
N PRO A 69 -10.16 12.76 -6.45
CA PRO A 69 -10.02 12.09 -7.73
C PRO A 69 -8.59 11.56 -7.88
N LEU A 70 -8.43 10.25 -7.64
CA LEU A 70 -7.17 9.53 -7.78
C LEU A 70 -7.34 8.45 -8.84
N LYS A 71 -6.41 8.41 -9.81
CA LYS A 71 -6.27 7.25 -10.69
C LYS A 71 -5.34 6.25 -10.03
N ILE A 72 -5.88 5.11 -9.63
CA ILE A 72 -5.12 3.99 -9.03
C ILE A 72 -4.83 2.96 -10.13
N ILE A 73 -3.57 2.54 -10.24
CA ILE A 73 -3.13 1.46 -11.12
C ILE A 73 -2.32 0.50 -10.26
N SER A 74 -2.75 -0.77 -10.21
CA SER A 74 -2.17 -1.79 -9.36
C SER A 74 -1.60 -2.93 -10.20
N ASN A 75 -0.35 -3.31 -9.91
CA ASN A 75 0.29 -4.49 -10.48
C ASN A 75 0.52 -5.50 -9.35
N ARG A 76 0.12 -6.76 -9.58
CA ARG A 76 0.29 -7.87 -8.61
C ARG A 76 1.22 -8.91 -9.23
N ALA A 77 2.16 -9.41 -8.45
CA ALA A 77 3.18 -10.34 -8.93
C ALA A 77 3.58 -11.34 -7.83
N VAL A 78 4.12 -12.48 -8.27
CA VAL A 78 4.79 -13.47 -7.42
C VAL A 78 6.29 -13.19 -7.49
N ILE A 79 6.97 -13.18 -6.34
CA ILE A 79 8.43 -13.02 -6.29
C ILE A 79 9.08 -14.29 -6.82
N VAL A 80 9.88 -14.16 -7.89
CA VAL A 80 10.62 -15.27 -8.51
C VAL A 80 12.06 -15.35 -7.99
N SER A 81 12.65 -14.21 -7.64
CA SER A 81 13.99 -14.12 -7.07
C SER A 81 14.05 -12.89 -6.18
N GLU A 82 14.74 -13.00 -5.04
CA GLU A 82 15.00 -11.89 -4.13
C GLU A 82 16.48 -11.92 -3.74
N PHE A 83 17.13 -10.77 -3.84
CA PHE A 83 18.48 -10.56 -3.31
C PHE A 83 18.38 -9.77 -2.01
N ILE A 84 19.02 -10.29 -0.96
CA ILE A 84 19.10 -9.66 0.36
C ILE A 84 20.58 -9.42 0.62
N ALA A 85 20.95 -8.14 0.81
CA ALA A 85 22.31 -7.70 1.06
C ALA A 85 22.74 -7.97 2.52
#